data_AF-A0A963PIK7-F1
#
_entry.id   AF-A0A963PIK7-F1
#
_cell.length_a   1.000
_cell.length_b   1.000
_cell.length_c   1.000
_cell.angle_alpha   90.00
_cell.angle_beta   90.00
_cell.angle_gamma   90.00
#
_symmetry.space_group_name_H-M   'P 1'
#
loop_
_entity.id
_entity.type
_entity.pdbx_description
1 polymer ?
#
loop_
_entity_poly.entity_id
_entity_poly.type
_entity_poly.pdbx_seq_one_letter_code
_entity_poly.pdbx_strand_id
1 'polypeptide(L)'
;MHLQYLIFDASDDGEGTGSWEAMASVRASDLPVLRAEAAHVIQVAKRQAPGPQGPLDKGGVWDADLQETIDGDRTTVTLTLIGPWAWGEALLADLGG
;
A
#
# COMPACT_ATOMS: atom_id res chain seq x y z
N MET A 1 7.92 -9.24 6.46
CA MET A 1 7.85 -8.66 7.83
C MET A 1 6.36 -8.51 8.10
N HIS A 2 5.82 -9.11 9.16
CA HIS A 2 4.36 -9.09 9.38
C HIS A 2 3.89 -7.67 9.72
N LEU A 3 2.82 -7.23 9.05
CA LEU A 3 2.16 -5.95 9.30
C LEU A 3 1.40 -6.02 10.64
N GLN A 4 1.63 -5.05 11.52
CA GLN A 4 1.00 -4.96 12.84
C GLN A 4 -0.15 -3.97 12.86
N TYR A 5 -0.05 -2.88 12.09
CA TYR A 5 -1.03 -1.80 12.12
C TYR A 5 -1.82 -1.65 10.82
N LEU A 6 -1.15 -1.73 9.67
CA LEU A 6 -1.78 -1.55 8.36
C LEU A 6 -2.77 -2.69 8.07
N ILE A 7 -4.04 -2.32 7.91
CA ILE A 7 -5.11 -3.24 7.51
C ILE A 7 -5.38 -2.99 6.04
N PHE A 8 -5.26 -4.05 5.23
CA PHE A 8 -5.48 -4.00 3.79
C PHE A 8 -6.92 -4.35 3.42
N ASP A 9 -7.48 -3.57 2.52
CA ASP A 9 -8.70 -3.85 1.77
C ASP A 9 -8.35 -3.90 0.27
N ALA A 10 -8.79 -4.94 -0.42
CA ALA A 10 -8.51 -5.17 -1.82
C ALA A 10 -9.82 -5.10 -2.61
N SER A 11 -9.87 -4.24 -3.63
CA SER A 11 -11.00 -4.13 -4.55
C SER A 11 -10.54 -4.43 -5.96
N ASP A 12 -11.20 -5.39 -6.61
CA ASP A 12 -11.03 -5.69 -8.03
C ASP A 12 -11.86 -4.71 -8.86
N ASP A 13 -11.29 -4.17 -9.95
CA ASP A 13 -12.02 -3.32 -10.88
C ASP A 13 -12.83 -4.13 -11.91
N GLY A 14 -12.56 -5.43 -12.03
CA GLY A 14 -13.19 -6.34 -12.99
C GLY A 14 -12.63 -6.26 -14.42
N GLU A 15 -11.64 -5.40 -14.66
CA GLU A 15 -10.93 -5.23 -15.93
C GLU A 15 -9.48 -5.78 -15.87
N GLY A 16 -9.14 -6.44 -14.75
CA GLY A 16 -7.83 -7.06 -14.52
C GLY A 16 -6.86 -6.17 -13.76
N THR A 17 -7.31 -5.01 -13.28
CA THR A 17 -6.58 -4.18 -12.32
C THR A 17 -7.27 -4.21 -10.96
N GLY A 18 -6.57 -3.77 -9.93
CA GLY A 18 -7.10 -3.71 -8.59
C GLY A 18 -6.56 -2.49 -7.86
N SER A 19 -7.28 -2.11 -6.82
CA SER A 19 -6.82 -1.16 -5.83
C SER A 19 -6.66 -1.87 -4.49
N TRP A 20 -5.52 -1.67 -3.86
CA TRP A 20 -5.24 -2.13 -2.51
C TRP A 20 -5.05 -0.93 -1.61
N GLU A 21 -5.96 -0.76 -0.67
CA GLU A 21 -5.92 0.34 0.28
C GLU A 21 -5.56 -0.21 1.65
N ALA A 22 -4.53 0.35 2.26
CA ALA A 22 -4.11 0.01 3.61
C ALA A 22 -4.19 1.23 4.50
N MET A 23 -4.87 1.10 5.63
CA MET A 23 -5.07 2.21 6.55
C MET A 23 -4.75 1.82 7.99
N ALA A 24 -4.10 2.74 8.70
CA ALA A 24 -3.88 2.63 10.14
C ALA A 24 -3.85 4.01 10.78
N SER A 25 -4.40 4.12 12.00
CA SER A 25 -4.31 5.33 12.81
C SER A 25 -3.62 5.01 14.12
N VAL A 26 -2.49 5.64 14.39
CA VAL A 26 -1.66 5.38 15.57
C VAL A 26 -1.32 6.66 16.32
N ARG A 27 -0.88 6.54 17.57
CA ARG A 27 -0.33 7.68 18.32
C ARG A 27 1.07 8.03 17.81
N ALA A 28 1.52 9.26 18.10
CA ALA A 28 2.87 9.72 17.73
C ALA A 28 4.01 8.78 18.19
N SER A 29 3.82 8.01 19.27
CA SER A 29 4.77 7.01 19.76
C SER A 29 5.01 5.84 18.80
N ASP A 30 3.96 5.41 18.09
CA ASP A 30 3.98 4.23 17.21
C ASP A 30 4.10 4.61 15.74
N LEU A 31 3.99 5.90 15.40
CA LEU A 31 4.16 6.43 14.04
C LEU A 31 5.46 5.97 13.36
N PRO A 32 6.63 5.91 14.02
CA PRO A 32 7.84 5.39 13.40
C PRO A 32 7.71 3.93 12.94
N VAL A 33 6.99 3.10 13.71
CA VAL A 33 6.75 1.69 13.36
C VAL A 33 5.80 1.61 12.16
N LEU A 34 4.70 2.36 12.19
CA LEU A 34 3.75 2.42 11.08
C LEU A 34 4.40 2.90 9.77
N ARG A 35 5.26 3.92 9.84
CA ARG A 35 6.01 4.40 8.67
C ARG A 35 6.97 3.34 8.14
N ALA A 36 7.62 2.57 9.01
CA ALA A 36 8.48 1.48 8.60
C ALA A 36 7.69 0.38 7.88
N GLU A 37 6.48 0.06 8.36
CA GLU A 37 5.57 -0.88 7.68
C GLU A 37 5.14 -0.37 6.30
N ALA A 38 4.67 0.88 6.20
CA ALA A 38 4.28 1.47 4.93
C ALA A 38 5.45 1.50 3.93
N ALA A 39 6.64 1.89 4.38
CA ALA A 39 7.85 1.87 3.57
C ALA A 39 8.22 0.43 3.13
N HIS A 40 8.06 -0.56 4.01
CA HIS A 40 8.29 -1.96 3.67
C HIS A 40 7.34 -2.44 2.58
N VAL A 41 6.05 -2.15 2.69
CA VAL A 41 5.05 -2.47 1.66
C VAL A 41 5.46 -1.87 0.31
N ILE A 42 5.78 -0.57 0.27
CA ILE A 42 6.19 0.11 -0.97
C ILE A 42 7.47 -0.53 -1.54
N GLN A 43 8.42 -0.94 -0.71
CA GLN A 43 9.63 -1.63 -1.17
C GLN A 43 9.35 -3.00 -1.76
N VAL A 44 8.43 -3.78 -1.18
CA VAL A 44 8.00 -5.07 -1.74
C VAL A 44 7.26 -4.85 -3.06
N ALA A 45 6.33 -3.89 -3.10
CA ALA A 45 5.61 -3.49 -4.30
C ALA A 45 6.57 -3.13 -5.45
N LYS A 46 7.59 -2.31 -5.16
CA LYS A 46 8.65 -1.94 -6.12
C LYS A 46 9.48 -3.14 -6.60
N ARG A 47 9.75 -4.09 -5.71
CA ARG A 47 10.54 -5.28 -6.04
C ARG A 47 9.78 -6.23 -6.96
N GLN A 48 8.48 -6.37 -6.72
CA GLN A 48 7.59 -7.21 -7.53
C GLN A 48 6.96 -6.44 -8.70
N ALA A 49 7.40 -5.19 -8.94
CA ALA A 49 6.76 -4.26 -9.85
C ALA A 49 6.51 -4.90 -11.23
N PRO A 50 5.26 -4.91 -11.73
CA PRO A 50 4.91 -5.51 -13.01
C PRO A 50 5.36 -4.65 -14.20
N GLY A 51 5.87 -3.44 -13.95
CA GLY A 51 6.28 -2.49 -14.97
C GLY A 51 6.68 -1.13 -14.38
N PRO A 52 6.74 -0.07 -15.21
CA PRO A 52 7.05 1.27 -14.75
C PRO A 52 6.01 1.77 -13.74
N GLN A 53 6.50 2.42 -12.68
CA GLN A 53 5.64 3.10 -11.71
C GLN A 53 5.13 4.43 -12.30
N GLY A 54 3.83 4.69 -12.15
CA GLY A 54 3.24 5.99 -12.42
C GLY A 54 1.73 5.89 -12.68
N PRO A 55 1.08 7.03 -12.96
CA PRO A 55 -0.34 7.07 -13.28
C PRO A 55 -0.66 6.15 -14.48
N LEU A 56 -1.72 5.36 -14.38
CA LEU A 56 -2.14 4.45 -15.44
C LEU A 56 -2.37 5.19 -16.77
N ASP A 57 -3.00 6.37 -16.72
CA ASP A 57 -3.24 7.24 -17.89
C ASP A 57 -1.96 7.80 -18.55
N LYS A 58 -0.80 7.68 -17.88
CA LYS A 58 0.51 8.12 -18.38
C LYS A 58 1.39 6.95 -18.80
N GLY A 59 0.83 5.74 -18.87
CA GLY A 59 1.56 4.51 -19.21
C GLY A 59 2.29 3.88 -18.03
N GLY A 60 1.98 4.28 -16.80
CA GLY A 60 2.35 3.50 -15.63
C GLY A 60 1.54 2.20 -15.58
N VAL A 61 2.16 1.13 -15.09
CA VAL A 61 1.47 -0.17 -14.93
C VAL A 61 0.96 -0.33 -13.50
N TRP A 62 1.61 0.36 -12.56
CA TRP A 62 1.22 0.37 -11.17
C TRP A 62 1.56 1.74 -10.57
N ASP A 63 0.86 2.11 -9.52
CA ASP A 63 1.10 3.33 -8.76
C ASP A 63 1.00 3.07 -7.26
N ALA A 64 1.62 3.94 -6.48
CA ALA A 64 1.61 3.88 -5.04
C ALA A 64 1.58 5.29 -4.47
N ASP A 65 0.51 5.59 -3.75
CA ASP A 65 0.31 6.85 -3.03
C ASP A 65 0.31 6.59 -1.53
N LEU A 66 1.07 7.40 -0.79
CA LEU A 66 1.12 7.35 0.66
C LEU A 66 0.69 8.70 1.21
N GLN A 67 -0.47 8.71 1.86
CA GLN A 67 -1.03 9.88 2.50
C GLN A 67 -0.92 9.75 4.02
N GLU A 68 -0.35 10.77 4.65
CA GLU A 68 -0.29 10.89 6.11
C GLU A 68 -1.15 12.07 6.56
N THR A 69 -2.13 11.82 7.43
CA THR A 69 -3.02 12.84 8.00
C THR A 69 -2.85 12.88 9.51
N ILE A 70 -2.59 14.07 10.06
CA ILE A 70 -2.49 14.27 11.51
C ILE A 70 -3.84 14.76 12.02
N ASP A 71 -4.41 14.06 12.99
CA ASP A 71 -5.65 14.41 13.66
C ASP A 71 -5.45 14.38 15.18
N GLY A 72 -5.25 15.56 15.77
CA GLY A 72 -4.97 15.71 17.20
C GLY A 72 -3.67 15.01 17.64
N ASP A 73 -3.77 14.03 18.55
CA ASP A 73 -2.64 13.22 19.03
C ASP A 73 -2.35 11.98 18.18
N ARG A 74 -3.14 11.77 17.11
CA ARG A 74 -3.03 10.60 16.23
C ARG A 74 -2.56 11.00 14.85
N THR A 75 -1.92 10.05 14.19
CA THR A 75 -1.56 10.14 12.78
C THR A 75 -2.14 8.94 12.07
N THR A 76 -2.95 9.21 11.06
CA THR A 76 -3.53 8.23 10.17
C THR A 76 -2.68 8.16 8.91
N VAL A 77 -2.22 6.97 8.57
CA VAL A 77 -1.51 6.67 7.34
C VAL A 77 -2.43 5.85 6.46
N THR A 78 -2.62 6.31 5.23
CA THR A 78 -3.35 5.63 4.17
C THR A 78 -2.38 5.37 3.03
N LEU A 79 -2.21 4.12 2.66
CA LEU A 79 -1.41 3.68 1.53
C LEU A 79 -2.34 3.11 0.47
N THR A 80 -2.34 3.68 -0.71
CA THR A 80 -3.13 3.21 -1.84
C THR A 80 -2.19 2.70 -2.93
N LEU A 81 -2.40 1.46 -3.35
CA LEU A 81 -1.68 0.83 -4.46
C LEU A 81 -2.68 0.54 -5.57
N ILE A 82 -2.28 0.80 -6.81
CA ILE A 82 -3.08 0.48 -7.99
C ILE A 82 -2.21 -0.31 -8.94
N GLY A 83 -2.75 -1.34 -9.59
CA GLY A 83 -2.00 -2.14 -10.54
C GLY A 83 -2.73 -3.43 -10.94
N PRO A 84 -2.08 -4.34 -11.68
CA PRO A 84 -2.69 -5.60 -12.14
C PRO A 84 -3.10 -6.49 -10.96
N TRP A 85 -4.28 -7.10 -11.02
CA TRP A 85 -4.84 -7.90 -9.93
C TRP A 85 -3.87 -9.01 -9.47
N ALA A 86 -3.35 -9.79 -10.42
CA ALA A 86 -2.42 -10.88 -10.14
C ALA A 86 -1.12 -10.43 -9.44
N TRP A 87 -0.67 -9.19 -9.69
CA TRP A 87 0.49 -8.63 -9.01
C TRP A 87 0.16 -8.29 -7.56
N GLY A 88 -0.99 -7.66 -7.29
CA GLY A 88 -1.37 -7.32 -5.94
C GLY A 88 -1.73 -8.54 -5.08
N GLU A 89 -2.27 -9.61 -5.68
CA GLU A 89 -2.43 -10.90 -4.98
C GLU A 89 -1.08 -11.46 -4.50
N ALA A 90 -0.05 -11.44 -5.37
CA ALA A 90 1.30 -11.87 -5.02
C ALA A 90 1.94 -10.97 -3.95
N LEU A 91 1.70 -9.65 -4.03
CA LEU A 91 2.14 -8.68 -3.04
C LEU A 91 1.53 -8.97 -1.66
N LEU A 92 0.20 -9.15 -1.58
CA LEU A 92 -0.48 -9.45 -0.32
C LEU A 92 -0.02 -10.78 0.28
N ALA A 93 0.24 -11.80 -0.55
CA ALA A 93 0.77 -13.07 -0.09
C ALA A 93 2.16 -12.94 0.57
N ASP A 94 3.02 -12.05 0.08
CA ASP A 94 4.35 -11.79 0.66
C ASP A 94 4.29 -10.96 1.96
N LEU A 95 3.25 -10.13 2.11
CA LEU A 95 3.03 -9.27 3.28
C LEU A 95 2.28 -9.97 4.43
N GLY A 96 1.42 -10.94 4.10
CA GLY A 96 0.58 -11.68 5.04
C GLY A 96 1.12 -13.05 5.47
N GLY A 97 2.32 -13.43 5.01
CA GLY A 97 2.99 -14.71 5.33
C GLY A 97 3.90 -14.68 6.55
#